data_AF-A0A542XQL5-F1
#
_entry.id   AF-A0A542XQL5-F1
#
_cell.length_a   1.000
_cell.length_b   1.000
_cell.length_c   1.000
_cell.angle_alpha   90.00
_cell.angle_beta   90.00
_cell.angle_gamma   90.00
#
_symmetry.space_group_name_H-M   'P 1'
#
loop_
_entity.id
_entity.type
_entity.pdbx_description
1 polymer ?
#
loop_
_entity_poly.entity_id
_entity_poly.type
_entity_poly.pdbx_seq_one_letter_code
_entity_poly.pdbx_strand_id
1 'polypeptide(L)'
;MRELRLRASGLLTPTPGGPRLTVSLDIVHLRRTAAGRIVDSRRIDGSVADEAAKNVALLLTDATARIDTTLDGLQSAVATIHERCAGDDPPTIGRADLLVRVETAAGPVVLGTVGYGAPAELVPAVTGHDLAGLAHQPDAEPPDDWRERPLILRPGPSAVLVAGAAFSLTSRNGRQTAQRLAGRRVLPGLTIRDLPAVPTGYDLDDLGDPAEVNTLVDAGRICPPARWRDGVPQGRAVWDHDAAACGPPPIVRLDLDGPDGTAPSNAIEVLWCVEGLQRYHGDGTIRIHCVARPVDRPDNSFVIVLHGKPIHLLRHARGLTGARTAVYGDSDVTTRSLVLASAAELEGTGHAVVTVVNS
;
A
#
# COMPACT_ATOMS: atom_id res chain seq x y z
N MET A 1 -5.87 -19.41 25.92
CA MET A 1 -6.40 -19.94 24.64
C MET A 1 -5.24 -20.29 23.71
N ARG A 2 -5.36 -21.35 22.91
CA ARG A 2 -4.38 -21.70 21.86
C ARG A 2 -4.89 -21.21 20.51
N GLU A 3 -4.00 -20.65 19.73
CA GLU A 3 -4.26 -20.15 18.37
C GLU A 3 -3.14 -20.66 17.46
N LEU A 4 -3.49 -21.03 16.24
CA LEU A 4 -2.55 -21.30 15.17
C LEU A 4 -2.60 -20.14 14.19
N ARG A 5 -1.44 -19.58 13.85
CA ARG A 5 -1.28 -18.67 12.72
C ARG A 5 -0.43 -19.33 11.67
N LEU A 6 -0.88 -19.23 10.43
CA LEU A 6 -0.14 -19.70 9.26
C LEU A 6 0.09 -18.53 8.32
N ARG A 7 1.31 -18.44 7.80
CA ARG A 7 1.70 -17.55 6.72
C ARG A 7 2.32 -18.41 5.61
N ALA A 8 1.60 -18.55 4.51
CA ALA A 8 2.16 -19.09 3.27
C ALA A 8 2.65 -17.92 2.42
N SER A 9 3.89 -17.97 1.94
CA SER A 9 4.41 -16.98 1.00
C SER A 9 5.10 -17.67 -0.17
N GLY A 10 5.06 -17.03 -1.33
CA GLY A 10 5.70 -17.57 -2.51
C GLY A 10 6.30 -16.49 -3.38
N LEU A 11 7.34 -16.85 -4.11
CA LEU A 11 7.99 -16.06 -5.13
C LEU A 11 8.04 -16.88 -6.41
N LEU A 12 7.52 -16.30 -7.49
CA LEU A 12 7.66 -16.81 -8.84
C LEU A 12 8.54 -15.84 -9.64
N THR A 13 9.55 -16.40 -10.31
CA THR A 13 10.44 -15.65 -11.21
C THR A 13 10.47 -16.33 -12.58
N PRO A 14 10.07 -15.64 -13.66
CA PRO A 14 10.23 -16.16 -15.01
C PRO A 14 11.71 -16.45 -15.33
N THR A 15 12.00 -17.59 -15.96
CA THR A 15 13.36 -17.92 -16.43
C THR A 15 13.30 -18.55 -17.82
N PRO A 16 14.41 -18.56 -18.59
CA PRO A 16 14.44 -19.19 -19.92
C PRO A 16 14.06 -20.68 -19.93
N GLY A 17 14.26 -21.39 -18.82
CA GLY A 17 13.88 -22.81 -18.67
C GLY A 17 12.47 -23.05 -18.12
N GLY A 18 11.66 -22.00 -17.98
CA GLY A 18 10.35 -22.01 -17.32
C GLY A 18 10.34 -21.24 -16.00
N PRO A 19 9.17 -20.92 -15.44
CA PRO A 19 9.07 -20.16 -14.20
C PRO A 19 9.64 -20.95 -13.02
N ARG A 20 10.50 -20.31 -12.22
CA ARG A 20 10.97 -20.84 -10.95
C ARG A 20 10.03 -20.39 -9.84
N LEU A 21 9.37 -21.34 -9.19
CA LEU A 21 8.50 -21.10 -8.04
C LEU A 21 9.19 -21.57 -6.76
N THR A 22 9.20 -20.71 -5.73
CA THR A 22 9.58 -21.08 -4.36
C THR A 22 8.43 -20.73 -3.45
N VAL A 23 8.03 -21.66 -2.59
CA VAL A 23 6.98 -21.48 -1.59
C VAL A 23 7.55 -21.75 -0.20
N SER A 24 7.16 -20.92 0.75
CA SER A 24 7.56 -20.93 2.15
C SER A 24 6.31 -20.96 3.03
N LEU A 25 6.41 -21.65 4.14
CA LEU A 25 5.36 -21.75 5.14
C LEU A 25 5.97 -21.44 6.50
N ASP A 26 5.35 -20.50 7.21
CA ASP A 26 5.63 -20.24 8.63
C ASP A 26 4.36 -20.50 9.43
N ILE A 27 4.47 -21.41 10.39
CA ILE A 27 3.35 -21.87 11.21
C ILE A 27 3.72 -21.66 12.66
N VAL A 28 2.93 -20.85 13.35
CA VAL A 28 3.20 -20.45 14.73
C VAL A 28 2.00 -20.79 15.61
N HIS A 29 2.24 -21.64 16.60
CA HIS A 29 1.33 -21.78 17.72
C HIS A 29 1.53 -20.64 18.70
N LEU A 30 0.44 -19.98 19.08
CA LEU A 30 0.41 -18.88 20.02
C LEU A 30 -0.37 -19.29 21.26
N ARG A 31 0.12 -18.84 22.42
CA ARG A 31 -0.61 -18.93 23.69
C ARG A 31 -1.04 -17.55 24.13
N ARG A 32 -2.35 -17.37 24.32
CA ARG A 32 -2.94 -16.14 24.84
C ARG A 32 -3.44 -16.30 26.28
N THR A 33 -3.33 -15.21 27.04
CA THR A 33 -4.03 -15.02 28.31
C THR A 33 -5.54 -14.90 28.10
N ALA A 34 -6.32 -14.85 29.19
CA ALA A 34 -7.75 -14.60 29.14
C ALA A 34 -8.09 -13.20 28.56
N ALA A 35 -7.20 -12.22 28.73
CA ALA A 35 -7.34 -10.88 28.18
C ALA A 35 -6.90 -10.76 26.71
N GLY A 36 -6.64 -11.87 26.02
CA GLY A 36 -6.24 -11.86 24.61
C GLY A 36 -4.75 -11.57 24.35
N ARG A 37 -3.97 -11.15 25.35
CA ARG A 37 -2.51 -10.92 25.19
C ARG A 37 -1.75 -12.20 24.87
N ILE A 38 -0.88 -12.18 23.86
CA ILE A 38 0.08 -13.26 23.58
C ILE A 38 1.18 -13.24 24.66
N VAL A 39 1.49 -14.43 25.17
CA VAL A 39 2.52 -14.63 26.21
C VAL A 39 3.59 -15.64 25.82
N ASP A 40 3.36 -16.39 24.74
CA ASP A 40 4.27 -17.42 24.29
C ASP A 40 3.95 -17.79 22.84
N SER A 41 4.97 -18.25 22.13
CA SER A 41 4.85 -18.68 20.74
C SER A 41 5.85 -19.78 20.40
N ARG A 42 5.45 -20.71 19.54
CA ARG A 42 6.31 -21.82 19.11
C ARG A 42 6.07 -22.12 17.63
N ARG A 43 7.13 -22.08 16.81
CA ARG A 43 7.09 -22.64 15.46
C ARG A 43 6.82 -24.13 15.49
N ILE A 44 6.01 -24.60 14.56
CA ILE A 44 5.72 -26.02 14.38
C ILE A 44 5.86 -26.40 12.92
N ASP A 45 6.26 -27.65 12.69
CA ASP A 45 6.16 -28.29 11.39
C ASP A 45 4.77 -28.93 11.26
N GLY A 46 4.14 -28.90 10.07
CA GLY A 46 2.79 -29.49 9.93
C GLY A 46 2.30 -29.67 8.50
N SER A 47 1.42 -30.67 8.30
CA SER A 47 0.81 -31.06 7.01
C SER A 47 -0.43 -30.25 6.62
N VAL A 48 -1.09 -29.58 7.57
CA VAL A 48 -2.22 -28.65 7.32
C VAL A 48 -1.81 -27.48 6.40
N ALA A 49 -0.50 -27.29 6.24
CA ALA A 49 0.13 -26.21 5.52
C ALA A 49 0.23 -26.44 4.00
N ASP A 50 0.03 -27.67 3.54
CA ASP A 50 0.13 -28.02 2.12
C ASP A 50 -0.92 -27.28 1.27
N GLU A 51 -2.14 -27.09 1.78
CA GLU A 51 -3.20 -26.41 1.03
C GLU A 51 -2.92 -24.91 0.87
N ALA A 52 -2.46 -24.23 1.93
CA ALA A 52 -2.10 -22.81 1.84
C ALA A 52 -0.91 -22.61 0.88
N ALA A 53 0.09 -23.49 0.90
CA ALA A 53 1.19 -23.47 -0.07
C ALA A 53 0.73 -23.73 -1.51
N LYS A 54 -0.20 -24.67 -1.73
CA LYS A 54 -0.82 -24.91 -3.04
C LYS A 54 -1.60 -23.69 -3.52
N ASN A 55 -2.38 -23.05 -2.65
CA ASN A 55 -3.13 -21.84 -2.97
C ASN A 55 -2.19 -20.69 -3.39
N VAL A 56 -1.07 -20.52 -2.69
CA VAL A 56 -0.02 -19.58 -3.10
C VAL A 56 0.57 -19.93 -4.46
N ALA A 57 0.91 -21.20 -4.70
CA ALA A 57 1.46 -21.67 -5.96
C ALA A 57 0.51 -21.44 -7.15
N LEU A 58 -0.78 -21.76 -6.97
CA LEU A 58 -1.83 -21.55 -7.96
C LEU A 58 -2.02 -20.06 -8.23
N LEU A 59 -2.17 -19.25 -7.19
CA LEU A 59 -2.31 -17.79 -7.31
C LEU A 59 -1.17 -17.17 -8.12
N LEU A 60 0.08 -17.56 -7.84
CA LEU A 60 1.25 -17.06 -8.55
C LEU A 60 1.26 -17.52 -10.01
N THR A 61 0.93 -18.78 -10.26
CA THR A 61 0.91 -19.36 -11.61
C THR A 61 -0.16 -18.68 -12.47
N ASP A 62 -1.36 -18.49 -11.92
CA ASP A 62 -2.48 -17.84 -12.61
C ASP A 62 -2.20 -16.35 -12.87
N ALA A 63 -1.62 -15.65 -11.89
CA ALA A 63 -1.21 -14.25 -12.04
C ALA A 63 -0.17 -14.10 -13.16
N THR A 64 0.87 -14.94 -13.17
CA THR A 64 1.90 -14.93 -14.20
C THR A 64 1.34 -15.24 -15.57
N ALA A 65 0.57 -16.33 -15.71
CA ALA A 65 -0.04 -16.69 -16.99
C ALA A 65 -0.89 -15.57 -17.56
N ARG A 66 -1.63 -14.83 -16.72
CA ARG A 66 -2.44 -13.71 -17.16
C ARG A 66 -1.59 -12.49 -17.56
N ILE A 67 -0.52 -12.19 -16.82
CA ILE A 67 0.37 -11.07 -17.16
C ILE A 67 1.10 -11.36 -18.47
N ASP A 68 1.60 -12.58 -18.65
CA ASP A 68 2.32 -12.99 -19.87
C ASP A 68 1.43 -12.88 -21.13
N THR A 69 0.10 -12.99 -21.00
CA THR A 69 -0.81 -12.73 -22.14
C THR A 69 -0.96 -11.26 -22.51
N THR A 70 -0.53 -10.33 -21.64
CA THR A 70 -0.74 -8.88 -21.80
C THR A 70 0.58 -8.11 -21.95
N LEU A 71 1.66 -8.55 -21.31
CA LEU A 71 2.95 -7.87 -21.26
C LEU A 71 4.12 -8.86 -21.24
N ASP A 72 5.05 -8.66 -22.16
CA ASP A 72 6.37 -9.29 -22.13
C ASP A 72 7.28 -8.49 -21.18
N GLY A 73 7.16 -8.71 -19.88
CA GLY A 73 7.95 -7.92 -18.92
C GLY A 73 7.90 -8.38 -17.47
N LEU A 74 7.22 -9.49 -17.14
CA LEU A 74 7.17 -9.95 -15.76
C LEU A 74 8.58 -10.32 -15.26
N GLN A 75 9.01 -9.70 -14.17
CA GLN A 75 10.29 -9.99 -13.51
C GLN A 75 10.08 -10.89 -12.30
N SER A 76 9.03 -10.65 -11.53
CA SER A 76 8.67 -11.50 -10.41
C SER A 76 7.22 -11.28 -9.97
N ALA A 77 6.66 -12.30 -9.33
CA ALA A 77 5.40 -12.23 -8.60
C ALA A 77 5.60 -12.76 -7.18
N VAL A 78 5.03 -12.08 -6.20
CA VAL A 78 5.05 -12.47 -4.79
C VAL A 78 3.62 -12.55 -4.29
N ALA A 79 3.28 -13.65 -3.65
CA ALA A 79 1.99 -13.84 -3.01
C ALA A 79 2.18 -14.18 -1.55
N THR A 80 1.27 -13.73 -0.69
CA THR A 80 1.22 -14.14 0.71
C THR A 80 -0.23 -14.41 1.10
N ILE A 81 -0.47 -15.52 1.78
CA ILE A 81 -1.76 -15.88 2.36
C ILE A 81 -1.56 -16.02 3.87
N HIS A 82 -2.41 -15.32 4.61
CA HIS A 82 -2.46 -15.37 6.07
C HIS A 82 -3.72 -16.11 6.50
N GLU A 83 -3.51 -17.20 7.23
CA GLU A 83 -4.58 -18.03 7.77
C GLU A 83 -4.49 -18.12 9.29
N ARG A 84 -5.64 -18.40 9.90
CA ARG A 84 -5.78 -18.60 11.34
C ARG A 84 -6.65 -19.80 11.63
N CYS A 85 -6.26 -20.59 12.64
CA CYS A 85 -7.15 -21.53 13.32
C CYS A 85 -7.29 -21.13 14.80
N ALA A 86 -8.53 -21.05 15.29
CA ALA A 86 -8.82 -20.85 16.70
C ALA A 86 -9.25 -22.18 17.32
N GLY A 87 -8.44 -22.73 18.23
CA GLY A 87 -8.75 -24.05 18.80
C GLY A 87 -8.80 -25.14 17.72
N ASP A 88 -9.93 -25.83 17.63
CA ASP A 88 -10.17 -26.95 16.71
C ASP A 88 -10.93 -26.52 15.43
N ASP A 89 -11.19 -25.22 15.24
CA ASP A 89 -11.86 -24.70 14.04
C ASP A 89 -10.99 -24.84 12.79
N PRO A 90 -11.60 -25.01 11.59
CA PRO A 90 -10.85 -25.04 10.33
C PRO A 90 -10.11 -23.72 10.09
N PRO A 91 -8.98 -23.75 9.33
CA PRO A 91 -8.27 -22.54 8.95
C PRO A 91 -9.19 -21.60 8.17
N THR A 92 -9.16 -20.33 8.55
CA THR A 92 -9.85 -19.25 7.85
C THR A 92 -8.81 -18.35 7.22
N ILE A 93 -8.96 -18.10 5.91
CA ILE A 93 -8.13 -17.11 5.19
C ILE A 93 -8.54 -15.74 5.71
N GLY A 94 -7.66 -15.13 6.48
CA GLY A 94 -7.86 -13.79 7.00
C GLY A 94 -7.46 -12.72 5.99
N ARG A 95 -6.48 -13.01 5.13
CA ARG A 95 -5.93 -12.05 4.17
C ARG A 95 -5.13 -12.78 3.09
N ALA A 96 -5.21 -12.29 1.86
CA ALA A 96 -4.29 -12.67 0.81
C ALA A 96 -3.78 -11.41 0.08
N ASP A 97 -2.52 -11.46 -0.33
CA ASP A 97 -1.79 -10.36 -0.94
C ASP A 97 -1.10 -10.85 -2.22
N LEU A 98 -1.11 -10.02 -3.27
CA LEU A 98 -0.42 -10.29 -4.53
C LEU A 98 0.33 -9.03 -4.97
N LEU A 99 1.63 -9.20 -5.24
CA LEU A 99 2.53 -8.19 -5.82
C LEU A 99 3.13 -8.74 -7.10
N VAL A 100 3.16 -7.94 -8.14
CA VAL A 100 3.82 -8.27 -9.41
C VAL A 100 4.75 -7.14 -9.81
N ARG A 101 5.95 -7.50 -10.22
CA ARG A 101 7.00 -6.60 -10.64
C ARG A 101 7.21 -6.78 -12.13
N VAL A 102 6.99 -5.71 -12.88
CA VAL A 102 7.01 -5.71 -14.35
C VAL A 102 8.07 -4.72 -14.82
N GLU A 103 8.99 -5.16 -15.68
CA GLU A 103 9.90 -4.27 -16.38
C GLU A 103 9.13 -3.47 -17.42
N THR A 104 9.36 -2.16 -17.46
CA THR A 104 8.81 -1.27 -18.49
C THR A 104 9.93 -0.43 -19.09
N ALA A 105 9.67 0.25 -20.21
CA ALA A 105 10.66 1.14 -20.80
C ALA A 105 11.08 2.31 -19.86
N ALA A 106 10.24 2.69 -18.90
CA ALA A 106 10.59 3.69 -17.88
C ALA A 106 11.40 3.12 -16.71
N GLY A 107 11.54 1.79 -16.65
CA GLY A 107 12.05 1.03 -15.51
C GLY A 107 10.98 0.15 -14.85
N PRO A 108 11.34 -0.60 -13.79
CA PRO A 108 10.43 -1.53 -13.14
C PRO A 108 9.23 -0.84 -12.48
N VAL A 109 8.04 -1.44 -12.58
CA VAL A 109 6.83 -1.00 -11.87
C VAL A 109 6.32 -2.17 -11.02
N VAL A 110 5.95 -1.85 -9.77
CA VAL A 110 5.34 -2.81 -8.86
C VAL A 110 3.85 -2.51 -8.77
N LEU A 111 3.03 -3.49 -9.13
CA LEU A 111 1.58 -3.46 -8.97
C LEU A 111 1.19 -4.47 -7.89
N GLY A 112 0.27 -4.10 -7.01
CA GLY A 112 -0.20 -5.04 -6.00
C GLY A 112 -1.59 -4.75 -5.51
N THR A 113 -2.23 -5.82 -5.04
CA THR A 113 -3.55 -5.78 -4.42
C THR A 113 -3.62 -6.71 -3.21
N VAL A 114 -4.67 -6.54 -2.42
CA VAL A 114 -4.98 -7.31 -1.24
C VAL A 114 -6.48 -7.61 -1.21
N GLY A 115 -6.84 -8.77 -0.65
CA GLY A 115 -8.23 -9.17 -0.46
C GLY A 115 -8.44 -10.01 0.80
N TYR A 116 -9.71 -10.14 1.17
CA TYR A 116 -10.20 -10.90 2.31
C TYR A 116 -11.15 -11.95 1.75
N GLY A 117 -10.69 -13.19 1.59
CA GLY A 117 -11.48 -14.24 0.94
C GLY A 117 -10.68 -15.08 -0.04
N ALA A 118 -11.32 -15.51 -1.13
CA ALA A 118 -10.73 -16.43 -2.11
C ALA A 118 -9.52 -15.80 -2.83
N PRO A 119 -8.30 -16.36 -2.71
CA PRO A 119 -7.09 -15.79 -3.30
C PRO A 119 -7.18 -15.57 -4.82
N ALA A 120 -7.98 -16.38 -5.52
CA ALA A 120 -8.18 -16.27 -6.97
C ALA A 120 -8.76 -14.92 -7.43
N GLU A 121 -9.46 -14.19 -6.55
CA GLU A 121 -10.02 -12.87 -6.86
C GLU A 121 -8.95 -11.78 -6.98
N LEU A 122 -7.72 -12.01 -6.47
CA LEU A 122 -6.64 -11.04 -6.53
C LEU A 122 -6.04 -10.89 -7.93
N VAL A 123 -6.04 -11.98 -8.72
CA VAL A 123 -5.47 -11.98 -10.08
C VAL A 123 -6.11 -10.90 -10.96
N PRO A 124 -7.45 -10.90 -11.20
CA PRO A 124 -8.06 -9.88 -12.04
C PRO A 124 -7.93 -8.46 -11.48
N ALA A 125 -7.77 -8.29 -10.16
CA ALA A 125 -7.61 -6.99 -9.52
C ALA A 125 -6.21 -6.39 -9.71
N VAL A 126 -5.15 -7.21 -9.72
CA VAL A 126 -3.78 -6.76 -10.07
C VAL A 126 -3.64 -6.55 -11.58
N THR A 127 -4.20 -7.47 -12.38
CA THR A 127 -4.01 -7.49 -13.84
C THR A 127 -5.05 -6.67 -14.61
N GLY A 128 -5.57 -5.60 -14.00
CA GLY A 128 -6.60 -4.76 -14.60
C GLY A 128 -6.12 -3.98 -15.84
N HIS A 129 -6.91 -2.99 -16.27
CA HIS A 129 -6.60 -2.15 -17.45
C HIS A 129 -5.25 -1.42 -17.37
N ASP A 130 -4.67 -1.29 -16.18
CA ASP A 130 -3.39 -0.62 -15.97
C ASP A 130 -2.21 -1.35 -16.64
N LEU A 131 -2.29 -2.68 -16.86
CA LEU A 131 -1.22 -3.44 -17.52
C LEU A 131 -0.99 -3.03 -18.98
N ALA A 132 -2.04 -2.89 -19.78
CA ALA A 132 -1.88 -2.54 -21.20
C ALA A 132 -1.18 -1.18 -21.40
N GLY A 133 -1.36 -0.25 -20.45
CA GLY A 133 -0.64 1.02 -20.44
C GLY A 133 0.87 0.87 -20.24
N LEU A 134 1.32 -0.13 -19.48
CA LEU A 134 2.74 -0.35 -19.17
C LEU A 134 3.57 -0.83 -20.38
N ALA A 135 2.92 -1.36 -21.43
CA ALA A 135 3.59 -1.76 -22.67
C ALA A 135 4.17 -0.58 -23.45
N HIS A 136 3.61 0.62 -23.24
CA HIS A 136 3.93 1.80 -24.03
C HIS A 136 5.15 2.50 -23.45
N GLN A 137 6.09 2.85 -24.32
CA GLN A 137 7.26 3.63 -23.95
C GLN A 137 6.85 5.08 -23.63
N PRO A 138 7.20 5.62 -22.44
CA PRO A 138 6.88 7.00 -22.10
C PRO A 138 7.98 7.95 -22.55
N ASP A 139 8.05 8.20 -23.86
CA ASP A 139 9.02 9.08 -24.52
C ASP A 139 8.39 10.31 -25.16
N ALA A 140 7.09 10.54 -24.94
CA ALA A 140 6.43 11.73 -25.46
C ALA A 140 6.96 13.00 -24.78
N GLU A 141 7.06 14.09 -25.53
CA GLU A 141 7.33 15.39 -24.94
C GLU A 141 6.11 15.85 -24.10
N PRO A 142 6.31 16.33 -22.87
CA PRO A 142 5.22 16.87 -22.08
C PRO A 142 4.61 18.10 -22.79
N PRO A 143 3.28 18.33 -22.73
CA PRO A 143 2.68 19.54 -23.29
C PRO A 143 3.30 20.81 -22.68
N ASP A 144 3.46 21.89 -23.46
CA ASP A 144 4.08 23.15 -22.98
C ASP A 144 3.48 23.68 -21.66
N ASP A 145 2.17 23.50 -21.49
CA ASP A 145 1.38 23.95 -20.35
C ASP A 145 1.27 22.91 -19.21
N TRP A 146 2.01 21.79 -19.27
CA TRP A 146 1.86 20.67 -18.33
C TRP A 146 1.98 21.11 -16.86
N ARG A 147 2.83 22.12 -16.59
CA ARG A 147 3.05 22.63 -15.22
C ARG A 147 1.83 23.36 -14.65
N GLU A 148 0.99 23.92 -15.51
CA GLU A 148 -0.19 24.70 -15.14
C GLU A 148 -1.42 23.83 -14.97
N ARG A 149 -1.39 22.61 -15.52
CA ARG A 149 -2.46 21.62 -15.42
C ARG A 149 -2.53 21.00 -14.02
N PRO A 150 -3.74 20.79 -13.45
CA PRO A 150 -3.90 20.03 -12.21
C PRO A 150 -3.34 18.61 -12.34
N LEU A 151 -2.92 18.02 -11.21
CA LEU A 151 -2.45 16.63 -11.18
C LEU A 151 -3.56 15.71 -10.65
N ILE A 152 -3.79 14.58 -11.31
CA ILE A 152 -4.62 13.48 -10.80
C ILE A 152 -3.66 12.33 -10.45
N LEU A 153 -3.42 12.12 -9.16
CA LEU A 153 -2.67 10.95 -8.71
C LEU A 153 -3.61 9.74 -8.72
N ARG A 154 -3.33 8.73 -9.53
CA ARG A 154 -4.05 7.45 -9.46
C ARG A 154 -3.84 6.78 -8.10
N PRO A 155 -4.61 5.74 -7.74
CA PRO A 155 -4.52 5.13 -6.42
C PRO A 155 -3.10 4.71 -6.01
N GLY A 156 -2.28 4.19 -6.94
CA GLY A 156 -0.88 3.81 -6.69
C GLY A 156 -0.03 4.96 -6.14
N PRO A 157 0.20 6.04 -6.91
CA PRO A 157 0.92 7.21 -6.42
C PRO A 157 0.26 7.88 -5.20
N SER A 158 -1.08 7.88 -5.11
CA SER A 158 -1.81 8.39 -3.94
C SER A 158 -1.48 7.61 -2.67
N ALA A 159 -1.39 6.28 -2.75
CA ALA A 159 -1.07 5.41 -1.63
C ALA A 159 0.28 5.76 -0.99
N VAL A 160 1.28 6.12 -1.81
CA VAL A 160 2.60 6.57 -1.32
C VAL A 160 2.48 7.86 -0.49
N LEU A 161 1.64 8.81 -0.93
CA LEU A 161 1.40 10.04 -0.15
C LEU A 161 0.70 9.74 1.17
N VAL A 162 -0.28 8.85 1.17
CA VAL A 162 -1.06 8.49 2.35
C VAL A 162 -0.19 7.76 3.37
N ALA A 163 0.59 6.78 2.92
CA ALA A 163 1.56 6.06 3.76
C ALA A 163 2.61 7.00 4.35
N GLY A 164 3.20 7.87 3.52
CA GLY A 164 4.18 8.86 3.97
C GLY A 164 3.59 9.88 4.97
N ALA A 165 2.34 10.29 4.80
CA ALA A 165 1.65 11.17 5.73
C ALA A 165 1.34 10.46 7.06
N ALA A 166 0.84 9.22 7.02
CA ALA A 166 0.62 8.41 8.20
C ALA A 166 1.93 8.21 8.98
N PHE A 167 3.01 7.81 8.31
CA PHE A 167 4.35 7.69 8.91
C PHE A 167 4.82 9.01 9.53
N SER A 168 4.62 10.13 8.84
CA SER A 168 4.97 11.47 9.37
C SER A 168 4.21 11.81 10.66
N LEU A 169 2.99 11.31 10.84
CA LEU A 169 2.16 11.54 12.02
C LEU A 169 2.45 10.56 13.16
N THR A 170 2.86 9.33 12.84
CA THR A 170 3.04 8.23 13.81
C THR A 170 4.49 7.93 14.16
N SER A 171 5.46 8.43 13.40
CA SER A 171 6.89 8.26 13.69
C SER A 171 7.28 8.87 15.04
N ARG A 172 8.40 8.40 15.62
CA ARG A 172 8.89 8.86 16.93
C ARG A 172 8.90 10.39 17.05
N ASN A 173 9.45 11.09 16.06
CA ASN A 173 9.51 12.57 16.01
C ASN A 173 8.17 13.19 15.58
N GLY A 174 7.44 12.51 14.69
CA GLY A 174 6.12 12.93 14.20
C GLY A 174 5.08 13.08 15.30
N ARG A 175 5.05 12.14 16.25
CA ARG A 175 4.05 12.08 17.33
C ARG A 175 3.97 13.36 18.15
N GLN A 176 5.11 13.94 18.54
CA GLN A 176 5.12 15.19 19.30
C GLN A 176 4.53 16.35 18.48
N THR A 177 4.80 16.38 17.17
CA THR A 177 4.22 17.38 16.27
C THR A 177 2.73 17.16 16.07
N ALA A 178 2.29 15.91 15.88
CA ALA A 178 0.88 15.56 15.77
C ALA A 178 0.10 15.93 17.04
N GLN A 179 0.66 15.68 18.23
CA GLN A 179 0.09 16.10 19.51
C GLN A 179 -0.06 17.63 19.63
N ARG A 180 0.96 18.40 19.25
CA ARG A 180 0.89 19.88 19.23
C ARG A 180 -0.15 20.41 18.23
N LEU A 181 -0.43 19.67 17.17
CA LEU A 181 -1.39 20.04 16.13
C LEU A 181 -2.77 19.41 16.35
N ALA A 182 -3.00 18.68 17.45
CA ALA A 182 -4.26 17.99 17.70
C ALA A 182 -5.47 18.92 17.53
N GLY A 183 -6.47 18.47 16.78
CA GLY A 183 -7.70 19.20 16.47
C GLY A 183 -7.54 20.34 15.45
N ARG A 184 -6.31 20.75 15.09
CA ARG A 184 -6.08 21.79 14.07
C ARG A 184 -6.36 21.22 12.69
N ARG A 185 -7.09 21.98 11.88
CA ARG A 185 -7.31 21.67 10.46
C ARG A 185 -6.02 21.97 9.70
N VAL A 186 -5.40 20.91 9.18
CA VAL A 186 -4.14 20.97 8.41
C VAL A 186 -4.36 20.52 6.97
N LEU A 187 -5.32 19.61 6.70
CA LEU A 187 -5.64 19.11 5.37
C LEU A 187 -7.01 19.61 4.88
N PRO A 188 -7.26 19.63 3.56
CA PRO A 188 -8.51 20.14 2.97
C PRO A 188 -9.63 19.08 3.02
N GLY A 189 -10.14 18.81 4.24
CA GLY A 189 -11.28 17.89 4.42
C GLY A 189 -10.95 16.40 4.28
N LEU A 190 -9.69 16.04 4.03
CA LEU A 190 -9.24 14.65 3.95
C LEU A 190 -9.30 13.93 5.30
N THR A 191 -9.61 12.64 5.26
CA THR A 191 -9.64 11.74 6.42
C THR A 191 -8.68 10.59 6.16
N ILE A 192 -7.72 10.40 7.07
CA ILE A 192 -6.75 9.30 7.02
C ILE A 192 -7.00 8.41 8.22
N ARG A 193 -7.32 7.14 7.95
CA ARG A 193 -7.56 6.13 8.98
C ARG A 193 -6.46 5.08 8.92
N ASP A 194 -5.88 4.79 10.06
CA ASP A 194 -5.09 3.60 10.29
C ASP A 194 -6.06 2.49 10.68
N LEU A 195 -6.06 1.39 9.95
CA LEU A 195 -6.95 0.25 10.12
C LEU A 195 -6.24 -0.86 10.92
N PRO A 196 -6.97 -1.69 11.67
CA PRO A 196 -6.38 -2.80 12.39
C PRO A 196 -5.53 -3.70 11.48
N ALA A 197 -4.32 -4.05 11.93
CA ALA A 197 -3.43 -4.95 11.20
C ALA A 197 -3.98 -6.38 11.11
N VAL A 198 -4.79 -6.77 12.10
CA VAL A 198 -5.45 -8.07 12.13
C VAL A 198 -6.53 -8.18 11.05
N PRO A 199 -6.70 -9.37 10.44
CA PRO A 199 -7.84 -9.67 9.59
C PRO A 199 -9.18 -9.29 10.24
N THR A 200 -10.19 -9.04 9.41
CA THR A 200 -11.58 -8.93 9.86
C THR A 200 -11.98 -10.15 10.71
N GLY A 201 -12.54 -9.93 11.90
CA GLY A 201 -12.91 -11.00 12.85
C GLY A 201 -12.00 -11.13 14.08
N TYR A 202 -11.06 -10.20 14.28
CA TYR A 202 -10.37 -10.01 15.55
C TYR A 202 -10.85 -8.73 16.22
N ASP A 203 -11.33 -8.85 17.46
CA ASP A 203 -11.68 -7.69 18.28
C ASP A 203 -10.48 -7.15 19.06
N LEU A 204 -9.38 -7.90 19.14
CA LEU A 204 -8.19 -7.59 19.94
C LEU A 204 -6.89 -7.75 19.13
N ASP A 205 -5.90 -6.91 19.43
CA ASP A 205 -4.52 -7.02 18.96
C ASP A 205 -3.71 -8.03 19.79
N ASP A 206 -2.41 -8.17 19.50
CA ASP A 206 -1.55 -9.16 20.15
C ASP A 206 -1.15 -8.82 21.59
N LEU A 207 -1.39 -7.58 22.02
CA LEU A 207 -1.28 -7.17 23.42
C LEU A 207 -2.60 -7.28 24.19
N GLY A 208 -3.70 -7.66 23.52
CA GLY A 208 -5.03 -7.78 24.11
C GLY A 208 -5.79 -6.46 24.16
N ASP A 209 -5.36 -5.45 23.40
CA ASP A 209 -6.07 -4.18 23.28
C ASP A 209 -7.09 -4.23 22.11
N PRO A 210 -8.24 -3.53 22.20
CA PRO A 210 -9.23 -3.51 21.12
C PRO A 210 -8.65 -3.10 19.76
N ALA A 211 -8.87 -3.92 18.74
CA ALA A 211 -8.42 -3.72 17.38
C ALA A 211 -9.39 -2.78 16.63
N GLU A 212 -9.39 -1.50 16.99
CA GLU A 212 -10.30 -0.49 16.45
C GLU A 212 -9.64 0.38 15.39
N VAL A 213 -10.43 1.09 14.57
CA VAL A 213 -9.91 2.06 13.60
C VAL A 213 -9.35 3.29 14.32
N ASN A 214 -8.10 3.64 14.03
CA ASN A 214 -7.45 4.85 14.55
C ASN A 214 -7.53 5.93 13.48
N THR A 215 -8.31 6.99 13.73
CA THR A 215 -8.38 8.13 12.80
C THR A 215 -7.19 9.05 13.06
N LEU A 216 -6.27 9.13 12.09
CA LEU A 216 -5.06 9.98 12.18
C LEU A 216 -5.35 11.42 11.73
N VAL A 217 -6.26 11.56 10.77
CA VAL A 217 -6.81 12.85 10.33
C VAL A 217 -8.31 12.67 10.15
N ASP A 218 -9.13 13.57 10.70
CA ASP A 218 -10.58 13.58 10.56
C ASP A 218 -11.06 14.87 9.89
N ALA A 219 -11.64 14.76 8.69
CA ALA A 219 -12.13 15.90 7.92
C ALA A 219 -11.13 17.08 7.86
N GLY A 220 -9.85 16.75 7.71
CA GLY A 220 -8.73 17.67 7.64
C GLY A 220 -8.04 17.99 8.97
N ARG A 221 -8.57 17.55 10.11
CA ARG A 221 -8.03 17.84 11.44
C ARG A 221 -7.12 16.74 11.93
N ILE A 222 -5.97 17.09 12.52
CA ILE A 222 -5.02 16.10 13.05
C ILE A 222 -5.60 15.44 14.31
N CYS A 223 -5.64 14.11 14.32
CA CYS A 223 -6.16 13.29 15.41
C CYS A 223 -5.07 12.29 15.84
N PRO A 224 -4.12 12.69 16.71
CA PRO A 224 -3.09 11.78 17.16
C PRO A 224 -3.69 10.65 18.01
N PRO A 225 -3.19 9.40 17.90
CA PRO A 225 -3.61 8.32 18.77
C PRO A 225 -3.46 8.68 20.25
N ALA A 226 -4.52 8.47 21.04
CA ALA A 226 -4.58 8.87 22.44
C ALA A 226 -3.66 8.04 23.35
N ARG A 227 -3.41 6.78 22.99
CA ARG A 227 -2.63 5.83 23.79
C ARG A 227 -1.60 5.13 22.93
N TRP A 228 -0.41 5.01 23.52
CA TRP A 228 0.75 4.36 22.93
C TRP A 228 1.33 3.37 23.93
N ARG A 229 1.71 2.18 23.48
CA ARG A 229 2.45 1.20 24.26
C ARG A 229 3.67 0.77 23.46
N ASP A 230 4.86 0.93 24.03
CA ASP A 230 6.14 0.56 23.41
C ASP A 230 6.35 1.10 21.98
N GLY A 231 5.84 2.31 21.72
CA GLY A 231 5.97 2.95 20.42
C GLY A 231 4.86 2.62 19.41
N VAL A 232 3.91 1.76 19.78
CA VAL A 232 2.81 1.30 18.93
C VAL A 232 1.49 1.91 19.40
N PRO A 233 0.62 2.41 18.49
CA PRO A 233 -0.74 2.82 18.87
C PRO A 233 -1.52 1.65 19.48
N GLN A 234 -2.43 1.95 20.41
CA GLN A 234 -3.33 0.93 20.95
C GLN A 234 -4.12 0.24 19.82
N GLY A 235 -4.27 -1.09 19.90
CA GLY A 235 -5.00 -1.88 18.91
C GLY A 235 -4.22 -2.19 17.63
N ARG A 236 -2.90 -1.95 17.62
CA ARG A 236 -2.02 -2.16 16.46
C ARG A 236 -0.88 -3.13 16.73
N ALA A 237 -0.72 -3.62 17.94
CA ALA A 237 0.40 -4.48 18.27
C ALA A 237 0.30 -5.82 17.54
N VAL A 238 1.38 -6.20 16.87
CA VAL A 238 1.53 -7.51 16.22
C VAL A 238 2.69 -8.24 16.88
N TRP A 239 2.47 -9.51 17.21
CA TRP A 239 3.48 -10.40 17.75
C TRP A 239 4.48 -10.82 16.67
N ASP A 240 5.75 -10.53 16.93
CA ASP A 240 6.89 -11.01 16.18
C ASP A 240 7.45 -12.25 16.90
N HIS A 241 7.36 -13.40 16.24
CA HIS A 241 7.85 -14.67 16.79
C HIS A 241 9.38 -14.67 16.96
N ASP A 242 10.11 -14.09 16.01
CA ASP A 242 11.56 -14.09 16.02
C ASP A 242 12.11 -13.13 17.08
N ALA A 243 11.46 -11.99 17.28
CA ALA A 243 11.79 -11.06 18.36
C ALA A 243 11.22 -11.48 19.73
N ALA A 244 10.33 -12.48 19.76
CA ALA A 244 9.53 -12.89 20.92
C ALA A 244 8.89 -11.69 21.66
N ALA A 245 8.40 -10.72 20.88
CA ALA A 245 7.88 -9.45 21.39
C ALA A 245 6.77 -8.89 20.47
N CYS A 246 5.96 -7.99 21.01
CA CYS A 246 5.02 -7.22 20.19
C CYS A 246 5.68 -5.96 19.65
N GLY A 247 5.41 -5.65 18.39
CA GLY A 247 5.86 -4.45 17.70
C GLY A 247 4.78 -3.84 16.81
N PRO A 248 5.12 -2.78 16.05
CA PRO A 248 4.23 -2.26 15.01
C PRO A 248 4.05 -3.31 13.90
N PRO A 249 2.94 -3.26 13.15
CA PRO A 249 2.74 -4.17 12.03
C PRO A 249 3.81 -3.92 10.95
N PRO A 250 4.30 -4.97 10.27
CA PRO A 250 5.31 -4.81 9.21
C PRO A 250 4.77 -4.03 8.00
N ILE A 251 3.46 -4.14 7.74
CA ILE A 251 2.73 -3.37 6.72
C ILE A 251 1.58 -2.64 7.42
N VAL A 252 1.51 -1.33 7.25
CA VAL A 252 0.42 -0.51 7.80
C VAL A 252 -0.77 -0.59 6.85
N ARG A 253 -1.97 -0.72 7.42
CA ARG A 253 -3.24 -0.70 6.69
C ARG A 253 -3.87 0.67 6.83
N LEU A 254 -4.13 1.33 5.72
CA LEU A 254 -4.58 2.71 5.68
C LEU A 254 -5.81 2.84 4.77
N ASP A 255 -6.63 3.81 5.13
CA ASP A 255 -7.72 4.29 4.31
C ASP A 255 -7.59 5.80 4.14
N LEU A 256 -7.68 6.27 2.89
CA LEU A 256 -7.88 7.68 2.58
C LEU A 256 -9.31 7.89 2.06
N ASP A 257 -9.97 8.83 2.70
CA ASP A 257 -11.29 9.33 2.30
C ASP A 257 -11.32 10.87 2.37
N GLY A 258 -12.37 11.48 1.84
CA GLY A 258 -12.46 12.93 1.72
C GLY A 258 -13.55 13.39 0.76
N PRO A 259 -13.67 14.72 0.58
CA PRO A 259 -14.69 15.29 -0.30
C PRO A 259 -14.51 14.79 -1.74
N ASP A 260 -15.64 14.62 -2.43
CA ASP A 260 -15.65 14.31 -3.85
C ASP A 260 -15.04 15.46 -4.65
N GLY A 261 -14.11 15.13 -5.53
CA GLY A 261 -13.47 16.02 -6.47
C GLY A 261 -13.88 15.70 -7.89
N THR A 262 -14.16 16.73 -8.68
CA THR A 262 -14.34 16.60 -10.13
C THR A 262 -12.98 16.35 -10.77
N ALA A 263 -12.85 15.28 -11.56
CA ALA A 263 -11.67 15.05 -12.38
C ALA A 263 -11.59 16.15 -13.46
N PRO A 264 -10.56 17.02 -13.47
CA PRO A 264 -10.44 18.05 -14.49
C PRO A 264 -10.13 17.42 -15.85
N SER A 265 -10.82 17.85 -16.91
CA SER A 265 -10.60 17.35 -18.27
C SER A 265 -9.24 17.76 -18.86
N ASN A 266 -8.58 18.76 -18.27
CA ASN A 266 -7.27 19.29 -18.66
C ASN A 266 -6.20 19.00 -17.60
N ALA A 267 -6.21 17.81 -16.99
CA ALA A 267 -5.24 17.41 -15.98
C ALA A 267 -4.09 16.59 -16.58
N ILE A 268 -3.02 16.43 -15.78
CA ILE A 268 -2.03 15.38 -15.95
C ILE A 268 -2.37 14.23 -15.00
N GLU A 269 -2.66 13.05 -15.54
CA GLU A 269 -2.79 11.83 -14.74
C GLU A 269 -1.40 11.28 -14.42
N VAL A 270 -1.15 11.00 -13.14
CA VAL A 270 0.05 10.31 -12.66
C VAL A 270 -0.35 8.88 -12.36
N LEU A 271 0.15 7.94 -13.16
CA LEU A 271 -0.41 6.60 -13.29
C LEU A 271 0.22 5.61 -12.31
N TRP A 272 1.52 5.40 -12.43
CA TRP A 272 2.24 4.35 -11.71
C TRP A 272 3.58 4.88 -11.22
N CYS A 273 4.03 4.37 -10.09
CA CYS A 273 5.37 4.64 -9.57
C CYS A 273 6.37 3.67 -10.20
N VAL A 274 7.37 4.22 -10.89
CA VAL A 274 8.58 3.48 -11.27
C VAL A 274 9.38 3.23 -9.98
N GLU A 275 9.86 2.00 -9.84
CA GLU A 275 10.72 1.59 -8.75
C GLU A 275 12.02 2.40 -8.76
N GLY A 276 12.40 2.91 -7.59
CA GLY A 276 13.63 3.65 -7.39
C GLY A 276 14.28 3.21 -6.09
N LEU A 277 15.59 3.45 -5.96
CA LEU A 277 16.41 2.98 -4.83
C LEU A 277 15.85 3.40 -3.45
N GLN A 278 15.18 4.55 -3.36
CA GLN A 278 14.61 5.03 -2.11
C GLN A 278 13.43 5.98 -2.38
N ARG A 279 12.22 5.60 -1.92
CA ARG A 279 11.01 6.44 -2.02
C ARG A 279 10.84 7.40 -0.85
N TYR A 280 11.20 6.98 0.36
CA TYR A 280 11.11 7.77 1.61
C TYR A 280 12.49 8.11 2.14
N HIS A 281 12.73 9.38 2.40
CA HIS A 281 13.99 9.88 2.95
C HIS A 281 13.89 10.11 4.46
N GLY A 282 15.04 10.07 5.15
CA GLY A 282 15.10 10.21 6.61
C GLY A 282 14.62 11.57 7.14
N ASP A 283 14.50 12.58 6.28
CA ASP A 283 13.97 13.90 6.61
C ASP A 283 12.43 14.02 6.45
N GLY A 284 11.77 12.91 6.09
CA GLY A 284 10.33 12.81 5.89
C GLY A 284 9.86 13.32 4.52
N THR A 285 10.77 13.57 3.58
CA THR A 285 10.41 13.80 2.17
C THR A 285 10.21 12.48 1.44
N ILE A 286 9.43 12.53 0.37
CA ILE A 286 9.34 11.46 -0.62
C ILE A 286 9.91 11.93 -1.94
N ARG A 287 10.48 11.00 -2.70
CA ARG A 287 10.82 11.19 -4.10
C ARG A 287 10.29 10.01 -4.89
N ILE A 288 9.28 10.24 -5.72
CA ILE A 288 8.68 9.21 -6.56
C ILE A 288 8.84 9.56 -8.02
N HIS A 289 9.32 8.59 -8.80
CA HIS A 289 9.35 8.64 -10.25
C HIS A 289 8.06 8.02 -10.74
N CYS A 290 7.34 8.69 -11.62
CA CYS A 290 6.05 8.22 -12.09
C CYS A 290 5.89 8.42 -13.59
N VAL A 291 5.26 7.45 -14.23
CA VAL A 291 4.72 7.67 -15.58
C VAL A 291 3.46 8.52 -15.44
N ALA A 292 3.37 9.55 -16.27
CA ALA A 292 2.28 10.48 -16.33
C ALA A 292 1.82 10.68 -17.77
N ARG A 293 0.60 11.18 -17.95
CA ARG A 293 0.05 11.52 -19.26
C ARG A 293 -1.00 12.63 -19.16
N PRO A 294 -1.25 13.41 -20.21
CA PRO A 294 -2.38 14.32 -20.26
C PRO A 294 -3.71 13.55 -20.40
N VAL A 295 -4.75 13.96 -19.67
CA VAL A 295 -6.10 13.37 -19.78
C VAL A 295 -6.65 13.48 -21.21
N ASP A 296 -6.38 14.58 -21.89
CA ASP A 296 -6.80 14.88 -23.26
C ASP A 296 -5.96 14.18 -24.34
N ARG A 297 -4.82 13.58 -23.96
CA ARG A 297 -3.90 12.87 -24.87
C ARG A 297 -3.38 11.59 -24.21
N PRO A 298 -4.24 10.56 -24.04
CA PRO A 298 -3.94 9.41 -23.20
C PRO A 298 -2.79 8.52 -23.71
N ASP A 299 -2.40 8.68 -24.98
CA ASP A 299 -1.29 7.95 -25.62
C ASP A 299 0.06 8.67 -25.44
N ASN A 300 0.07 9.93 -24.99
CA ASN A 300 1.28 10.72 -24.82
C ASN A 300 1.78 10.60 -23.37
N SER A 301 2.47 9.52 -23.06
CA SER A 301 3.04 9.30 -21.73
C SER A 301 4.49 9.80 -21.63
N PHE A 302 4.85 10.30 -20.45
CA PHE A 302 6.17 10.81 -20.11
C PHE A 302 6.47 10.55 -18.63
N VAL A 303 7.72 10.73 -18.20
CA VAL A 303 8.12 10.47 -16.82
C VAL A 303 8.26 11.77 -16.04
N ILE A 304 7.62 11.84 -14.88
CA ILE A 304 7.79 12.92 -13.90
C ILE A 304 8.43 12.40 -12.61
N VAL A 305 9.03 13.31 -11.85
CA VAL A 305 9.46 13.10 -10.47
C VAL A 305 8.68 14.05 -9.58
N LEU A 306 7.99 13.50 -8.60
CA LEU A 306 7.36 14.26 -7.53
C LEU A 306 8.22 14.16 -6.27
N HIS A 307 8.71 15.30 -5.80
CA HIS A 307 9.53 15.41 -4.60
C HIS A 307 8.92 16.39 -3.60
N GLY A 308 8.72 15.98 -2.36
CA GLY A 308 8.18 16.86 -1.33
C GLY A 308 7.79 16.14 -0.05
N LYS A 309 7.25 16.87 0.92
CA LYS A 309 6.71 16.26 2.15
C LYS A 309 5.27 15.80 1.90
N PRO A 310 4.91 14.53 2.18
CA PRO A 310 3.57 14.01 1.91
C PRO A 310 2.45 14.87 2.52
N ILE A 311 2.59 15.30 3.78
CA ILE A 311 1.59 16.14 4.44
C ILE A 311 1.45 17.52 3.80
N HIS A 312 2.50 18.05 3.15
CA HIS A 312 2.43 19.33 2.43
C HIS A 312 1.79 19.15 1.06
N LEU A 313 2.10 18.07 0.35
CA LEU A 313 1.42 17.71 -0.91
C LEU A 313 -0.10 17.55 -0.69
N LEU A 314 -0.50 16.82 0.36
CA LEU A 314 -1.91 16.62 0.71
C LEU A 314 -2.65 17.91 1.09
N ARG A 315 -1.95 19.01 1.45
CA ARG A 315 -2.61 20.31 1.68
C ARG A 315 -3.21 20.91 0.43
N HIS A 316 -2.68 20.54 -0.74
CA HIS A 316 -3.13 21.01 -2.03
C HIS A 316 -4.12 20.05 -2.71
N ALA A 317 -4.64 19.09 -1.96
CA ALA A 317 -5.71 18.24 -2.46
C ALA A 317 -7.00 19.04 -2.67
N ARG A 318 -7.61 18.85 -3.84
CA ARG A 318 -8.90 19.45 -4.22
C ARG A 318 -10.06 18.48 -4.04
N GLY A 319 -9.78 17.21 -3.78
CA GLY A 319 -10.77 16.16 -3.53
C GLY A 319 -10.32 14.80 -4.06
N LEU A 320 -11.22 13.83 -3.98
CA LEU A 320 -11.03 12.46 -4.45
C LEU A 320 -11.93 12.16 -5.64
N THR A 321 -11.42 11.43 -6.63
CA THR A 321 -12.17 11.12 -7.85
C THR A 321 -11.99 9.66 -8.31
N GLY A 322 -12.97 9.14 -9.06
CA GLY A 322 -12.95 7.77 -9.56
C GLY A 322 -13.33 6.71 -8.52
N ALA A 323 -13.10 5.45 -8.88
CA ALA A 323 -13.41 4.29 -8.06
C ALA A 323 -12.41 4.12 -6.90
N ARG A 324 -12.88 3.48 -5.83
CA ARG A 324 -12.07 3.12 -4.68
C ARG A 324 -11.32 1.83 -4.98
N THR A 325 -10.01 1.85 -4.74
CA THR A 325 -9.09 0.77 -5.11
C THR A 325 -8.21 0.43 -3.92
N ALA A 326 -8.05 -0.86 -3.65
CA ALA A 326 -7.04 -1.35 -2.73
C ALA A 326 -5.69 -1.44 -3.45
N VAL A 327 -4.67 -0.81 -2.90
CA VAL A 327 -3.31 -0.80 -3.41
C VAL A 327 -2.42 -1.45 -2.37
N TYR A 328 -1.67 -2.45 -2.79
CA TYR A 328 -0.71 -3.13 -1.95
C TYR A 328 0.73 -2.93 -2.46
N GLY A 329 1.63 -2.56 -1.56
CA GLY A 329 3.03 -2.30 -1.82
C GLY A 329 3.83 -2.28 -0.52
N ASP A 330 4.45 -1.14 -0.21
CA ASP A 330 5.06 -0.85 1.10
C ASP A 330 4.04 -0.55 2.20
N SER A 331 2.77 -0.38 1.81
CA SER A 331 1.61 -0.24 2.69
C SER A 331 0.40 -0.87 1.99
N ASP A 332 -0.62 -1.23 2.77
CA ASP A 332 -1.95 -1.55 2.27
C ASP A 332 -2.78 -0.28 2.36
N VAL A 333 -3.10 0.33 1.23
CA VAL A 333 -3.89 1.57 1.21
C VAL A 333 -5.11 1.39 0.34
N THR A 334 -6.28 1.63 0.91
CA THR A 334 -7.51 1.77 0.14
C THR A 334 -7.78 3.25 -0.11
N THR A 335 -7.85 3.66 -1.38
CA THR A 335 -8.07 5.05 -1.76
C THR A 335 -8.72 5.19 -3.13
N ARG A 336 -9.25 6.38 -3.42
CA ARG A 336 -9.58 6.84 -4.78
C ARG A 336 -8.40 7.61 -5.38
N SER A 337 -8.51 8.07 -6.62
CA SER A 337 -7.53 8.99 -7.20
C SER A 337 -7.58 10.34 -6.48
N LEU A 338 -6.43 10.93 -6.17
CA LEU A 338 -6.31 12.21 -5.51
C LEU A 338 -6.13 13.33 -6.53
N VAL A 339 -7.02 14.33 -6.52
CA VAL A 339 -6.86 15.53 -7.33
C VAL A 339 -6.04 16.53 -6.55
N LEU A 340 -4.90 16.95 -7.09
CA LEU A 340 -4.02 17.97 -6.54
C LEU A 340 -4.06 19.25 -7.37
N ALA A 341 -3.52 20.32 -6.80
CA ALA A 341 -3.10 21.50 -7.55
C ALA A 341 -2.09 21.18 -8.66
N SER A 342 -1.83 22.17 -9.51
CA SER A 342 -0.83 22.06 -10.58
C SER A 342 0.61 22.07 -10.04
N ALA A 343 1.55 21.58 -10.84
CA ALA A 343 2.96 21.58 -10.48
C ALA A 343 3.48 23.00 -10.16
N ALA A 344 3.09 24.00 -10.96
CA ALA A 344 3.47 25.40 -10.76
C ALA A 344 2.97 25.94 -9.41
N GLU A 345 1.76 25.58 -8.97
CA GLU A 345 1.21 25.99 -7.68
C GLU A 345 1.94 25.32 -6.51
N LEU A 346 2.24 24.02 -6.64
CA LEU A 346 3.00 23.24 -5.65
C LEU A 346 4.44 23.77 -5.47
N GLU A 347 5.09 24.16 -6.57
CA GLU A 347 6.43 24.74 -6.58
C GLU A 347 6.45 26.16 -6.02
N GLY A 348 5.47 26.99 -6.40
CA GLY A 348 5.35 28.37 -5.92
C GLY A 348 5.18 28.51 -4.41
N THR A 349 4.67 27.47 -3.74
CA THR A 349 4.53 27.40 -2.27
C THR A 349 5.74 26.78 -1.56
N GLY A 350 6.75 26.31 -2.31
CA GLY A 350 7.94 25.65 -1.75
C GLY A 350 7.63 24.32 -1.06
N HIS A 351 6.49 23.69 -1.39
CA HIS A 351 6.00 22.48 -0.73
C HIS A 351 6.39 21.20 -1.47
N ALA A 352 6.62 21.32 -2.77
CA ALA A 352 7.11 20.24 -3.61
C ALA A 352 7.87 20.78 -4.81
N VAL A 353 8.55 19.87 -5.49
CA VAL A 353 9.17 20.07 -6.80
C VAL A 353 8.64 18.98 -7.71
N VAL A 354 8.21 19.36 -8.92
CA VAL A 354 7.75 18.42 -9.94
C VAL A 354 8.59 18.63 -11.18
N THR A 355 9.39 17.63 -11.55
CA THR A 355 10.28 17.72 -12.71
C THR A 355 9.97 16.63 -13.72
N VAL A 356 10.07 16.94 -15.01
CA VAL A 356 10.10 15.91 -16.06
C VAL A 356 11.50 15.30 -16.12
N VAL A 357 11.56 13.99 -16.33
CA VAL A 357 12.82 13.29 -16.62
C VAL A 357 13.03 13.37 -18.13
N ASN A 358 13.98 14.19 -18.56
CA ASN A 358 14.39 14.19 -19.96
C ASN A 358 15.30 12.97 -20.17
N SER A 359 14.87 12.05 -21.02
CA SER A 359 15.63 10.90 -21.50
C SER A 359 16.80 11.31 -22.39
#